data_AF-A0AAT9LQV2-F1
#
_entry.id   AF-A0AAT9LQV2-F1
#
_cell.length_a   1.000
_cell.length_b   1.000
_cell.length_c   1.000
_cell.angle_alpha   90.00
_cell.angle_beta   90.00
_cell.angle_gamma   90.00
#
_symmetry.space_group_name_H-M   'P 1'
#
loop_
_entity.id
_entity.type
_entity.pdbx_description
1 polymer ?
#
loop_
_entity_poly.entity_id
_entity_poly.type
_entity_poly.pdbx_seq_one_letter_code
_entity_poly.pdbx_strand_id
1 'polypeptide(L)'
;MTPAVSGVLRPGVRVRSTLAGRTRTNPDAIKGRGISLEKQPVSEASLVTQRLRDLRVRAGHPSLDDLRRLTGEVGPRAVARSTIQDKLSGNSQPSLDQLIILVRACCLYAQRHDVPLSADLADLDQWRELWYQAKGESADRSRRAQDDEAPPLRTATADVSAKESHAESRQLDVDAPSTEDMPTGDVGKGQSTPLSTLEVAYRARLAATRQRDAELFRSVGVAPTYNGVRDAIDRAYELGMIPSSGCRVALPRTILNVRFLPGANGYEEFPLVRLEDSGPEMISLVDWAEGEESVDFLMALNTAVQAIGRHPGDDVFDPTRIFVDLQSLLEIAYALSIGSEWQVWNRVTRIVEFHPPQWVVTEDFIVSVDPSNPHALHRSDFQNDEKIRQMLDLEWVDRQSFARAHDSAKGLVGLPPF
;
A
#
# COMPACT_ATOMS: atom_id res chain seq x y z
N MET A 1 -1.15 44.20 45.26
CA MET A 1 -2.45 44.30 44.57
C MET A 1 -2.94 42.89 44.29
N THR A 2 -3.86 42.43 45.12
CA THR A 2 -4.48 41.09 45.08
C THR A 2 -5.84 41.23 44.39
N PRO A 3 -6.27 40.30 43.54
CA PRO A 3 -7.68 40.10 43.29
C PRO A 3 -8.16 38.79 43.93
N ALA A 4 -9.34 38.91 44.52
CA ALA A 4 -10.09 37.88 45.20
C ALA A 4 -10.96 37.05 44.25
N VAL A 5 -11.01 35.76 44.54
CA VAL A 5 -12.16 34.84 44.62
C VAL A 5 -13.43 35.20 43.84
N SER A 6 -13.88 34.28 42.99
CA SER A 6 -15.30 33.97 42.85
C SER A 6 -15.51 32.52 42.41
N GLY A 7 -16.25 31.77 43.22
CA GLY A 7 -16.59 30.36 43.00
C GLY A 7 -17.88 30.17 42.21
N VAL A 8 -18.03 29.00 41.59
CA VAL A 8 -19.32 28.52 41.05
C VAL A 8 -19.52 27.03 41.38
N LEU A 9 -20.77 26.75 41.70
CA LEU A 9 -21.40 25.57 42.27
C LEU A 9 -21.40 24.32 41.37
N ARG A 10 -21.31 23.15 42.02
CA ARG A 10 -21.74 21.85 41.45
C ARG A 10 -23.24 21.63 41.69
N PRO A 11 -23.93 20.92 40.78
CA PRO A 11 -25.00 20.03 41.24
C PRO A 11 -25.07 18.67 40.51
N GLY A 12 -25.40 17.63 41.29
CA GLY A 12 -26.47 16.70 40.89
C GLY A 12 -26.10 15.34 40.30
N VAL A 13 -25.50 14.44 41.10
CA VAL A 13 -25.50 12.99 40.82
C VAL A 13 -26.87 12.41 41.17
N ARG A 14 -27.61 11.88 40.19
CA ARG A 14 -28.83 11.10 40.41
C ARG A 14 -28.50 9.61 40.49
N VAL A 15 -28.74 9.03 41.66
CA VAL A 15 -28.81 7.58 41.90
C VAL A 15 -30.22 7.12 41.56
N ARG A 16 -30.36 6.10 40.70
CA ARG A 16 -31.61 5.31 40.59
C ARG A 16 -31.32 3.86 40.97
N SER A 17 -31.77 3.55 42.17
CA SER A 17 -32.09 2.22 42.69
C SER A 17 -33.48 1.82 42.16
N THR A 18 -33.61 0.61 41.63
CA THR A 18 -34.89 -0.13 41.65
C THR A 18 -34.62 -1.62 41.84
N LEU A 19 -35.05 -2.09 43.01
CA LEU A 19 -35.17 -3.49 43.42
C LEU A 19 -36.39 -4.16 42.75
N ALA A 20 -36.27 -5.49 42.63
CA ALA A 20 -37.30 -6.51 42.80
C ALA A 20 -38.49 -6.62 41.82
N GLY A 21 -38.57 -7.81 41.20
CA GLY A 21 -39.77 -8.34 40.57
C GLY A 21 -39.65 -9.84 40.30
N ARG A 22 -39.98 -10.68 41.29
CA ARG A 22 -40.29 -12.11 41.11
C ARG A 22 -41.59 -12.22 40.28
N THR A 23 -41.67 -13.16 39.34
CA THR A 23 -42.71 -14.23 39.36
C THR A 23 -42.58 -15.24 38.19
N ARG A 24 -42.81 -16.50 38.57
CA ARG A 24 -43.50 -17.59 37.85
C ARG A 24 -42.77 -18.37 36.74
N THR A 25 -42.34 -19.56 37.18
CA THR A 25 -42.28 -20.84 36.46
C THR A 25 -43.53 -21.10 35.62
N ASN A 26 -43.34 -21.46 34.36
CA ASN A 26 -44.33 -22.10 33.50
C ASN A 26 -43.74 -23.39 32.93
N PRO A 27 -44.10 -24.58 33.45
CA PRO A 27 -43.67 -25.85 32.91
C PRO A 27 -44.82 -26.43 32.08
N ASP A 28 -44.90 -26.09 30.79
CA ASP A 28 -45.61 -26.89 29.77
C ASP A 28 -45.56 -26.18 28.41
N ALA A 29 -44.57 -26.55 27.59
CA ALA A 29 -44.62 -26.36 26.14
C ALA A 29 -43.57 -27.22 25.44
N ILE A 30 -43.56 -28.53 25.70
CA ILE A 30 -42.90 -29.51 24.82
C ILE A 30 -43.93 -29.90 23.76
N LYS A 31 -43.97 -29.15 22.65
CA LYS A 31 -44.58 -29.62 21.39
C LYS A 31 -43.59 -29.40 20.26
N GLY A 32 -43.24 -30.51 19.62
CA GLY A 32 -42.15 -30.65 18.67
C GLY A 32 -42.19 -29.64 17.52
N ARG A 33 -41.03 -29.02 17.30
CA ARG A 33 -40.63 -28.54 15.99
C ARG A 33 -39.61 -29.53 15.45
N GLY A 34 -39.97 -30.22 14.38
CA GLY A 34 -39.00 -30.90 13.53
C GLY A 34 -37.96 -29.86 13.12
N ILE A 35 -36.72 -30.10 13.53
CA ILE A 35 -35.57 -29.29 13.15
C ILE A 35 -35.27 -29.70 11.70
N SER A 36 -35.92 -29.05 10.74
CA SER A 36 -35.43 -29.03 9.38
C SER A 36 -34.05 -28.40 9.43
N LEU A 37 -33.00 -29.22 9.27
CA LEU A 37 -31.62 -28.82 9.04
C LEU A 37 -31.53 -28.14 7.67
N GLU A 38 -32.14 -26.97 7.57
CA GLU A 38 -31.91 -26.06 6.46
C GLU A 38 -30.51 -25.48 6.69
N LYS A 39 -29.58 -25.92 5.85
CA LYS A 39 -28.15 -25.58 5.90
C LYS A 39 -28.02 -24.08 5.66
N GLN A 40 -28.12 -23.28 6.73
CA GLN A 40 -27.96 -21.83 6.66
C GLN A 40 -26.61 -21.52 5.99
N PRO A 41 -26.56 -20.59 5.03
CA PRO A 41 -25.32 -20.20 4.39
C PRO A 41 -24.36 -19.72 5.48
N VAL A 42 -23.16 -20.32 5.50
CA VAL A 42 -22.10 -19.90 6.41
C VAL A 42 -21.80 -18.44 6.10
N SER A 43 -22.16 -17.53 7.01
CA SER A 43 -21.91 -16.09 6.82
C SER A 43 -20.42 -15.86 6.59
N GLU A 44 -20.03 -14.96 5.69
CA GLU A 44 -18.61 -14.71 5.36
C GLU A 44 -17.78 -14.25 6.57
N ALA A 45 -18.38 -13.55 7.54
CA ALA A 45 -17.75 -13.25 8.84
C ALA A 45 -17.32 -14.52 9.63
N SER A 46 -18.02 -15.63 9.40
CA SER A 46 -17.65 -16.94 9.93
C SER A 46 -16.42 -17.51 9.23
N LEU A 47 -16.14 -17.15 7.98
CA LEU A 47 -14.97 -17.62 7.23
C LEU A 47 -13.67 -17.02 7.78
N VAL A 48 -13.65 -15.71 8.06
CA VAL A 48 -12.51 -15.02 8.71
C VAL A 48 -12.19 -15.68 10.05
N THR A 49 -13.23 -15.87 10.87
CA THR A 49 -13.11 -16.48 12.19
C THR A 49 -12.60 -17.91 12.10
N GLN A 50 -13.12 -18.71 11.16
CA GLN A 50 -12.70 -20.09 10.94
C GLN A 50 -11.24 -20.16 10.50
N ARG A 51 -10.84 -19.38 9.49
CA ARG A 51 -9.46 -19.36 9.00
C ARG A 51 -8.51 -18.94 10.13
N LEU A 52 -8.90 -17.98 10.98
CA LEU A 52 -8.09 -17.52 12.10
C LEU A 52 -7.91 -18.61 13.18
N ARG A 53 -8.95 -19.42 13.44
CA ARG A 53 -8.83 -20.61 14.29
C ARG A 53 -7.88 -21.62 13.67
N ASP A 54 -7.99 -21.87 12.37
CA ASP A 54 -7.14 -22.84 11.66
C ASP A 54 -5.67 -22.41 11.67
N LEU A 55 -5.38 -21.11 11.49
CA LEU A 55 -4.04 -20.57 11.66
C LEU A 55 -3.50 -20.81 13.06
N ARG A 56 -4.32 -20.55 14.11
CA ARG A 56 -3.92 -20.79 15.51
C ARG A 56 -3.59 -22.27 15.76
N VAL A 57 -4.39 -23.19 15.21
CA VAL A 57 -4.15 -24.64 15.30
C VAL A 57 -2.81 -24.98 14.64
N ARG A 58 -2.61 -24.54 13.40
CA ARG A 58 -1.40 -24.81 12.61
C ARG A 58 -0.14 -24.15 13.19
N ALA A 59 -0.28 -23.05 13.92
CA ALA A 59 0.81 -22.40 14.62
C ALA A 59 1.27 -23.15 15.88
N GLY A 60 0.61 -24.25 16.27
CA GLY A 60 0.95 -25.01 17.49
C GLY A 60 0.07 -24.67 18.70
N HIS A 61 -1.16 -24.19 18.47
CA HIS A 61 -2.17 -23.94 19.50
C HIS A 61 -1.72 -23.01 20.64
N PRO A 62 -1.22 -21.79 20.37
CA PRO A 62 -0.87 -20.84 21.43
C PRO A 62 -2.06 -20.63 22.38
N SER A 63 -1.78 -20.52 23.69
CA SER A 63 -2.81 -20.20 24.68
C SER A 63 -3.32 -18.77 24.48
N LEU A 64 -4.47 -18.43 25.06
CA LEU A 64 -4.97 -17.05 25.01
C LEU A 64 -4.01 -16.07 25.73
N ASP A 65 -3.29 -16.55 26.74
CA ASP A 65 -2.28 -15.75 27.45
C ASP A 65 -1.01 -15.55 26.61
N ASP A 66 -0.61 -16.56 25.83
CA ASP A 66 0.49 -16.42 24.85
C ASP A 66 0.13 -15.41 23.77
N LEU A 67 -1.06 -15.52 23.18
CA LEU A 67 -1.52 -14.57 22.18
C LEU A 67 -1.57 -13.15 22.76
N ARG A 68 -2.12 -12.96 23.97
CA ARG A 68 -2.12 -11.64 24.63
C ARG A 68 -0.71 -11.06 24.76
N ARG A 69 0.27 -11.87 25.19
CA ARG A 69 1.66 -11.44 25.31
C ARG A 69 2.25 -11.08 23.94
N LEU A 70 2.12 -11.96 22.95
CA LEU A 70 2.68 -11.77 21.62
C LEU A 70 2.05 -10.61 20.86
N THR A 71 0.75 -10.36 21.02
CA THR A 71 0.11 -9.17 20.43
C THR A 71 0.70 -7.86 20.95
N GLY A 72 1.22 -7.83 22.18
CA GLY A 72 1.95 -6.68 22.72
C GLY A 72 3.40 -6.56 22.20
N GLU A 73 3.96 -7.63 21.64
CA GLU A 73 5.30 -7.62 21.02
C GLU A 73 5.24 -7.19 19.55
N VAL A 74 4.18 -7.55 18.82
CA VAL A 74 4.04 -7.27 17.38
C VAL A 74 3.20 -6.03 17.04
N GLY A 75 2.50 -5.47 18.02
CA GLY A 75 1.56 -4.36 17.82
C GLY A 75 1.72 -3.25 18.86
N PRO A 76 1.10 -2.08 18.64
CA PRO A 76 1.26 -0.92 19.51
C PRO A 76 0.62 -1.11 20.90
N ARG A 77 -0.37 -2.02 21.02
CA ARG A 77 -1.05 -2.35 22.27
C ARG A 77 -1.41 -3.84 22.31
N ALA A 78 -1.17 -4.48 23.45
CA ALA A 78 -1.60 -5.85 23.70
C ALA A 78 -3.14 -5.97 23.64
N VAL A 79 -3.64 -6.96 22.92
CA VAL A 79 -5.09 -7.22 22.81
C VAL A 79 -5.55 -7.93 24.09
N ALA A 80 -6.60 -7.41 24.74
CA ALA A 80 -7.11 -8.02 25.97
C ALA A 80 -7.55 -9.48 25.75
N ARG A 81 -7.31 -10.35 26.74
CA ARG A 81 -7.62 -11.79 26.66
C ARG A 81 -9.09 -12.06 26.29
N SER A 82 -10.02 -11.32 26.89
CA SER A 82 -11.44 -11.43 26.60
C SER A 82 -11.76 -11.09 25.14
N THR A 83 -11.13 -10.04 24.59
CA THR A 83 -11.26 -9.67 23.18
C THR A 83 -10.73 -10.76 22.26
N ILE A 84 -9.55 -11.32 22.55
CA ILE A 84 -8.99 -12.44 21.75
C ILE A 84 -9.95 -13.62 21.75
N GLN A 85 -10.46 -13.99 22.93
CA GLN A 85 -11.45 -15.06 23.05
C GLN A 85 -12.71 -14.76 22.25
N ASP A 86 -13.23 -13.54 22.34
CA ASP A 86 -14.46 -13.12 21.66
C ASP A 86 -14.32 -13.20 20.13
N LYS A 87 -13.19 -12.73 19.58
CA LYS A 87 -12.87 -12.82 18.14
C LYS A 87 -12.68 -14.25 17.69
N LEU A 88 -11.91 -15.04 18.45
CA LEU A 88 -11.71 -16.45 18.13
C LEU A 88 -13.02 -17.24 18.27
N SER A 89 -13.94 -16.86 19.14
CA SER A 89 -15.26 -17.50 19.28
C SER A 89 -16.25 -17.09 18.18
N GLY A 90 -15.96 -16.06 17.38
CA GLY A 90 -16.86 -15.57 16.35
C GLY A 90 -18.06 -14.81 16.91
N ASN A 91 -18.02 -14.44 18.19
CA ASN A 91 -19.05 -13.63 18.83
C ASN A 91 -19.03 -12.19 18.32
N SER A 92 -17.86 -11.72 17.86
CA SER A 92 -17.72 -10.45 17.18
C SER A 92 -16.64 -10.50 16.10
N GLN A 93 -16.85 -9.73 15.03
CA GLN A 93 -15.90 -9.63 13.92
C GLN A 93 -14.65 -8.82 14.36
N PRO A 94 -13.41 -9.30 14.09
CA PRO A 94 -12.22 -8.51 14.38
C PRO A 94 -12.16 -7.27 13.49
N SER A 95 -11.62 -6.15 13.98
CA SER A 95 -11.18 -5.07 13.08
C SER A 95 -9.98 -5.54 12.25
N LEU A 96 -9.68 -4.85 11.15
CA LEU A 96 -8.54 -5.18 10.29
C LEU A 96 -7.23 -5.23 11.11
N ASP A 97 -6.95 -4.18 11.88
CA ASP A 97 -5.76 -4.12 12.75
C ASP A 97 -5.68 -5.30 13.74
N GLN A 98 -6.81 -5.65 14.36
CA GLN A 98 -6.88 -6.77 15.31
C GLN A 98 -6.61 -8.11 14.62
N LEU A 99 -7.13 -8.30 13.40
CA LEU A 99 -6.87 -9.49 12.60
C LEU A 99 -5.38 -9.60 12.27
N ILE A 100 -4.77 -8.53 11.73
CA ILE A 100 -3.35 -8.52 11.36
C ILE A 100 -2.45 -8.77 12.57
N ILE A 101 -2.73 -8.14 13.70
CA ILE A 101 -1.98 -8.36 14.96
C ILE A 101 -2.10 -9.81 15.43
N LEU A 102 -3.28 -10.42 15.36
CA LEU A 102 -3.49 -11.83 15.75
C LEU A 102 -2.79 -12.81 14.80
N VAL A 103 -2.79 -12.53 13.50
CA VAL A 103 -2.06 -13.33 12.50
C VAL A 103 -0.56 -13.27 12.77
N ARG A 104 0.01 -12.05 12.93
CA ARG A 104 1.43 -11.86 13.27
C ARG A 104 1.80 -12.55 14.58
N ALA A 105 0.94 -12.49 15.60
CA ALA A 105 1.17 -13.18 16.86
C ALA A 105 1.21 -14.71 16.69
N CYS A 106 0.33 -15.30 15.86
CA CYS A 106 0.39 -16.73 15.54
C CYS A 106 1.68 -17.10 14.79
N CYS A 107 2.08 -16.30 13.80
CA CYS A 107 3.32 -16.52 13.05
C CYS A 107 4.56 -16.44 13.96
N LEU A 108 4.63 -15.46 14.85
CA LEU A 108 5.72 -15.31 15.82
C LEU A 108 5.77 -16.47 16.81
N TYR A 109 4.62 -16.99 17.26
CA TYR A 109 4.58 -18.19 18.10
C TYR A 109 5.11 -19.40 17.34
N ALA A 110 4.64 -19.65 16.13
CA ALA A 110 5.09 -20.77 15.31
C ALA A 110 6.61 -20.73 15.07
N GLN A 111 7.16 -19.55 14.77
CA GLN A 111 8.59 -19.32 14.61
C GLN A 111 9.38 -19.65 15.89
N ARG A 112 8.89 -19.26 17.07
CA ARG A 112 9.55 -19.52 18.36
C ARG A 112 9.55 -20.98 18.78
N HIS A 113 8.63 -21.77 18.22
CA HIS A 113 8.45 -23.19 18.54
C HIS A 113 8.83 -24.10 17.36
N ASP A 114 9.53 -23.56 16.35
CA ASP A 114 9.95 -24.28 15.14
C ASP A 114 8.81 -25.04 14.44
N VAL A 115 7.60 -24.48 14.48
CA VAL A 115 6.42 -25.02 13.80
C VAL A 115 6.36 -24.45 12.38
N PRO A 116 6.47 -25.27 11.33
CA PRO A 116 6.43 -24.78 9.95
C PRO A 116 5.02 -24.32 9.58
N LEU A 117 4.88 -23.05 9.21
CA LEU A 117 3.66 -22.49 8.62
C LEU A 117 3.84 -22.35 7.11
N SER A 118 2.78 -22.62 6.33
CA SER A 118 2.79 -22.35 4.90
C SER A 118 2.81 -20.85 4.63
N ALA A 119 3.50 -20.42 3.56
CA ALA A 119 3.59 -19.02 3.17
C ALA A 119 2.19 -18.38 3.00
N ASP A 120 1.24 -19.11 2.40
CA ASP A 120 -0.13 -18.65 2.18
C ASP A 120 -0.91 -18.32 3.47
N LEU A 121 -0.51 -18.88 4.61
CA LEU A 121 -1.15 -18.60 5.90
C LEU A 121 -0.50 -17.42 6.63
N ALA A 122 0.75 -17.11 6.30
CA ALA A 122 1.51 -15.98 6.83
C ALA A 122 1.37 -14.70 5.98
N ASP A 123 0.84 -14.82 4.76
CA ASP A 123 0.61 -13.72 3.83
C ASP A 123 -0.48 -12.77 4.34
N LEU A 124 -0.07 -11.58 4.79
CA LEU A 124 -0.96 -10.57 5.37
C LEU A 124 -1.93 -9.99 4.35
N ASP A 125 -1.59 -9.94 3.07
CA ASP A 125 -2.44 -9.32 2.05
C ASP A 125 -3.64 -10.22 1.73
N GLN A 126 -3.45 -11.54 1.76
CA GLN A 126 -4.57 -12.50 1.73
C GLN A 126 -5.54 -12.34 2.91
N TRP A 127 -5.02 -12.02 4.11
CA TRP A 127 -5.88 -11.76 5.27
C TRP A 127 -6.66 -10.46 5.15
N ARG A 128 -6.05 -9.41 4.56
CA ARG A 128 -6.73 -8.14 4.27
C ARG A 128 -7.87 -8.35 3.28
N GLU A 129 -7.59 -9.02 2.17
CA GLU A 129 -8.58 -9.31 1.13
C GLU A 129 -9.75 -10.13 1.69
N LEU A 130 -9.45 -11.18 2.47
CA LEU A 130 -10.47 -12.02 3.09
C LEU A 130 -11.33 -11.25 4.11
N TRP A 131 -10.77 -10.25 4.78
CA TRP A 131 -11.54 -9.38 5.67
C TRP A 131 -12.49 -8.45 4.89
N TYR A 132 -12.03 -7.86 3.79
CA TYR A 132 -12.86 -7.00 2.93
C TYR A 132 -14.02 -7.75 2.29
N GLN A 133 -13.77 -8.98 1.81
CA GLN A 133 -14.81 -9.88 1.31
C GLN A 133 -15.88 -10.10 2.37
N ALA A 134 -15.48 -10.49 3.58
CA ALA A 134 -16.41 -10.76 4.67
C ALA A 134 -17.18 -9.53 5.21
N LYS A 135 -16.70 -8.32 4.91
CA LYS A 135 -17.40 -7.06 5.20
C LYS A 135 -18.51 -6.77 4.18
N GLY A 136 -18.58 -7.50 3.08
CA GLY A 136 -19.48 -7.22 1.94
C GLY A 136 -18.99 -6.06 1.07
N GLU A 137 -17.79 -5.52 1.32
CA GLU A 137 -17.24 -4.36 0.61
C GLU A 137 -16.63 -4.74 -0.75
N SER A 138 -16.47 -6.04 -1.05
CA SER A 138 -16.00 -6.50 -2.37
C SER A 138 -17.14 -6.66 -3.39
N ALA A 139 -18.36 -6.99 -2.96
CA ALA A 139 -19.50 -7.17 -3.87
C ALA A 139 -20.06 -5.83 -4.40
N ASP A 140 -19.98 -4.77 -3.60
CA ASP A 140 -20.33 -3.42 -4.05
C ASP A 140 -19.28 -2.86 -5.03
N ARG A 141 -18.00 -3.24 -4.86
CA ARG A 141 -16.92 -2.93 -5.81
C ARG A 141 -17.09 -3.61 -7.17
N SER A 142 -17.44 -4.91 -7.19
CA SER A 142 -17.63 -5.62 -8.46
C SER A 142 -18.90 -5.23 -9.22
N ARG A 143 -19.96 -4.79 -8.54
CA ARG A 143 -21.18 -4.30 -9.20
C ARG A 143 -21.01 -2.92 -9.82
N ARG A 144 -20.34 -2.00 -9.14
CA ARG A 144 -20.05 -0.66 -9.68
C ARG A 144 -19.13 -0.71 -10.89
N ALA A 145 -18.08 -1.53 -10.83
CA ALA A 145 -17.21 -1.77 -11.98
C ALA A 145 -17.91 -2.39 -13.21
N GLN A 146 -19.06 -3.08 -13.03
CA GLN A 146 -19.85 -3.65 -14.13
C GLN A 146 -20.96 -2.71 -14.63
N ASP A 147 -21.54 -1.88 -13.76
CA ASP A 147 -22.59 -0.93 -14.13
C ASP A 147 -22.04 0.28 -14.90
N ASP A 148 -20.75 0.61 -14.76
CA ASP A 148 -20.06 1.64 -15.56
C ASP A 148 -19.58 1.15 -16.94
N GLU A 149 -19.72 -0.14 -17.27
CA GLU A 149 -19.41 -0.71 -18.59
C GLU A 149 -20.64 -0.73 -19.54
N ALA A 150 -21.64 0.12 -19.30
CA ALA A 150 -22.75 0.35 -20.22
C ALA A 150 -22.46 1.55 -21.16
N PRO A 151 -22.26 1.35 -22.47
CA PRO A 151 -21.88 2.44 -23.38
C PRO A 151 -23.06 3.39 -23.63
N PRO A 152 -22.86 4.73 -23.61
CA PRO A 152 -23.92 5.64 -24.00
C PRO A 152 -24.18 5.55 -25.50
N LEU A 153 -25.48 5.50 -25.82
CA LEU A 153 -26.04 5.52 -27.16
C LEU A 153 -25.54 6.71 -27.99
N ARG A 154 -25.25 6.38 -29.25
CA ARG A 154 -24.91 7.25 -30.37
C ARG A 154 -25.91 8.42 -30.57
N THR A 155 -25.37 9.61 -30.79
CA THR A 155 -25.91 10.67 -31.67
C THR A 155 -24.72 11.31 -32.40
N ALA A 156 -24.46 11.00 -33.67
CA ALA A 156 -24.97 11.66 -34.87
C ALA A 156 -24.28 12.99 -35.25
N THR A 157 -23.41 12.88 -36.27
CA THR A 157 -23.18 13.77 -37.45
C THR A 157 -22.77 15.25 -37.29
N ALA A 158 -21.55 15.56 -37.76
CA ALA A 158 -21.18 16.66 -38.68
C ALA A 158 -19.70 16.42 -39.07
N ASP A 159 -19.32 16.06 -40.30
CA ASP A 159 -19.28 16.84 -41.54
C ASP A 159 -18.45 18.14 -41.44
N VAL A 160 -17.11 18.02 -41.58
CA VAL A 160 -16.27 19.05 -42.21
C VAL A 160 -15.11 18.39 -42.95
N SER A 161 -15.15 18.59 -44.27
CA SER A 161 -14.09 18.36 -45.26
C SER A 161 -12.95 19.38 -45.11
N ALA A 162 -11.68 18.94 -45.18
CA ALA A 162 -10.63 19.57 -45.99
C ALA A 162 -9.21 18.97 -45.82
N LYS A 163 -8.62 18.69 -46.99
CA LYS A 163 -7.20 18.86 -47.40
C LYS A 163 -6.15 17.81 -47.02
N GLU A 164 -6.03 16.85 -47.94
CA GLU A 164 -4.83 16.53 -48.73
C GLU A 164 -3.48 17.13 -48.28
N SER A 165 -2.57 16.25 -47.90
CA SER A 165 -1.15 16.39 -48.24
C SER A 165 -0.55 15.02 -48.54
N HIS A 166 -0.26 14.83 -49.83
CA HIS A 166 0.60 13.81 -50.41
C HIS A 166 1.93 13.69 -49.66
N ALA A 167 2.28 12.47 -49.25
CA ALA A 167 3.66 12.06 -48.99
C ALA A 167 3.87 10.64 -49.53
N GLU A 168 4.31 10.63 -50.77
CA GLU A 168 5.00 9.59 -51.53
C GLU A 168 5.77 8.57 -50.67
N SER A 169 5.24 7.36 -50.54
CA SER A 169 5.98 6.19 -50.04
C SER A 169 6.26 5.25 -51.19
N ARG A 170 7.54 5.22 -51.60
CA ARG A 170 8.12 4.28 -52.55
C ARG A 170 7.97 2.85 -52.04
N GLN A 171 7.21 2.07 -52.79
CA GLN A 171 7.11 0.62 -52.69
C GLN A 171 8.42 0.01 -53.23
N LEU A 172 9.18 -0.64 -52.35
CA LEU A 172 10.30 -1.51 -52.73
C LEU A 172 9.73 -2.91 -52.92
N ASP A 173 9.64 -3.32 -54.18
CA ASP A 173 9.50 -4.71 -54.59
C ASP A 173 10.70 -5.50 -54.07
N VAL A 174 10.46 -6.47 -53.19
CA VAL A 174 11.44 -7.48 -52.79
C VAL A 174 10.91 -8.82 -53.25
N ASP A 175 11.70 -9.43 -54.15
CA ASP A 175 11.48 -10.72 -54.77
C ASP A 175 11.16 -11.82 -53.74
N ALA A 176 10.07 -12.53 -54.02
CA ALA A 176 9.71 -13.77 -53.36
C ALA A 176 10.62 -14.92 -53.87
N PRO A 177 11.26 -15.71 -52.99
CA PRO A 177 11.91 -16.94 -53.41
C PRO A 177 10.89 -18.09 -53.49
N SER A 178 10.96 -18.79 -54.62
CA SER A 178 10.19 -19.97 -54.98
C SER A 178 10.25 -21.07 -53.93
N THR A 179 9.07 -21.51 -53.49
CA THR A 179 8.82 -22.77 -52.79
C THR A 179 8.83 -23.94 -53.78
N GLU A 180 9.95 -24.66 -53.87
CA GLU A 180 10.00 -26.04 -54.38
C GLU A 180 10.86 -26.90 -53.43
N ASP A 181 10.48 -28.18 -53.36
CA ASP A 181 11.08 -29.30 -52.60
C ASP A 181 10.76 -29.45 -51.11
N MET A 182 9.61 -30.13 -50.87
CA MET A 182 9.29 -30.86 -49.65
C MET A 182 9.87 -32.28 -49.69
N PRO A 183 10.82 -32.64 -48.81
CA PRO A 183 11.12 -34.05 -48.51
C PRO A 183 10.21 -34.56 -47.39
N THR A 184 9.36 -35.53 -47.72
CA THR A 184 8.67 -36.39 -46.75
C THR A 184 9.67 -37.33 -46.11
N GLY A 185 10.27 -36.91 -45.00
CA GLY A 185 11.30 -37.66 -44.28
C GLY A 185 11.06 -37.69 -42.78
N ASP A 186 10.59 -38.85 -42.32
CA ASP A 186 10.87 -39.46 -41.02
C ASP A 186 10.37 -38.77 -39.75
N VAL A 187 9.17 -39.20 -39.34
CA VAL A 187 8.59 -39.00 -38.01
C VAL A 187 9.34 -39.92 -37.04
N GLY A 188 10.34 -39.40 -36.33
CA GLY A 188 11.09 -40.21 -35.39
C GLY A 188 11.95 -39.45 -34.40
N LYS A 189 11.48 -39.42 -33.14
CA LYS A 189 12.20 -39.25 -31.87
C LYS A 189 12.27 -37.83 -31.29
N GLY A 190 11.29 -37.57 -30.41
CA GLY A 190 11.58 -37.05 -29.07
C GLY A 190 12.17 -35.65 -29.01
N GLN A 191 11.44 -34.67 -29.50
CA GLN A 191 11.71 -33.26 -29.18
C GLN A 191 11.37 -33.00 -27.71
N SER A 192 12.27 -33.36 -26.79
CA SER A 192 12.32 -32.64 -25.53
C SER A 192 12.62 -31.21 -25.91
N THR A 193 11.63 -30.30 -25.83
CA THR A 193 11.94 -28.87 -25.77
C THR A 193 12.84 -28.75 -24.56
N PRO A 194 14.16 -28.54 -24.74
CA PRO A 194 15.09 -28.70 -23.64
C PRO A 194 14.79 -27.58 -22.65
N LEU A 195 14.83 -27.86 -21.35
CA LEU A 195 14.57 -26.89 -20.28
C LEU A 195 15.31 -25.55 -20.47
N SER A 196 16.43 -25.58 -21.20
CA SER A 196 17.19 -24.40 -21.64
C SER A 196 16.39 -23.44 -22.53
N THR A 197 15.55 -23.92 -23.45
CA THR A 197 14.69 -23.05 -24.29
C THR A 197 13.66 -22.31 -23.45
N LEU A 198 13.06 -23.00 -22.47
CA LEU A 198 12.10 -22.39 -21.54
C LEU A 198 12.78 -21.35 -20.64
N GLU A 199 13.97 -21.66 -20.13
CA GLU A 199 14.74 -20.75 -19.28
C GLU A 199 15.13 -19.46 -20.03
N VAL A 200 15.59 -19.58 -21.27
CA VAL A 200 15.93 -18.43 -22.13
C VAL A 200 14.68 -17.59 -22.39
N ALA A 201 13.55 -18.20 -22.73
CA ALA A 201 12.29 -17.49 -22.96
C ALA A 201 11.78 -16.78 -21.69
N TYR A 202 11.89 -17.43 -20.53
CA TYR A 202 11.54 -16.85 -19.23
C TYR A 202 12.40 -15.63 -18.91
N ARG A 203 13.73 -15.75 -19.02
CA ARG A 203 14.66 -14.63 -18.76
C ARG A 203 14.40 -13.47 -19.71
N ALA A 204 14.14 -13.73 -20.99
CA ALA A 204 13.80 -12.70 -21.97
C ALA A 204 12.49 -11.96 -21.61
N ARG A 205 11.44 -12.68 -21.22
CA ARG A 205 10.16 -12.07 -20.80
C ARG A 205 10.30 -11.28 -19.50
N LEU A 206 11.11 -11.76 -18.56
CA LEU A 206 11.42 -11.04 -17.33
C LEU A 206 12.18 -9.74 -17.64
N ALA A 207 13.20 -9.80 -18.50
CA ALA A 207 13.97 -8.62 -18.92
C ALA A 207 13.07 -7.58 -19.63
N ALA A 208 12.20 -8.02 -20.54
CA ALA A 208 11.26 -7.13 -21.23
C ALA A 208 10.24 -6.49 -20.28
N THR A 209 9.78 -7.23 -19.27
CA THR A 209 8.91 -6.68 -18.21
C THR A 209 9.67 -5.62 -17.41
N ARG A 210 10.92 -5.92 -17.05
CA ARG A 210 11.74 -5.01 -16.29
C ARG A 210 12.06 -3.70 -17.02
N GLN A 211 12.28 -3.80 -18.33
CA GLN A 211 12.50 -2.63 -19.18
C GLN A 211 11.24 -1.75 -19.24
N ARG A 212 10.05 -2.36 -19.43
CA ARG A 212 8.78 -1.62 -19.42
C ARG A 212 8.52 -0.90 -18.10
N ASP A 213 8.76 -1.57 -16.97
CA ASP A 213 8.61 -0.97 -15.64
C ASP A 213 9.57 0.24 -15.47
N ALA A 214 10.84 0.10 -15.90
CA ALA A 214 11.80 1.19 -15.85
C ALA A 214 11.45 2.38 -16.77
N GLU A 215 10.93 2.11 -17.97
CA GLU A 215 10.46 3.14 -18.90
C GLU A 215 9.23 3.88 -18.36
N LEU A 216 8.31 3.16 -17.72
CA LEU A 216 7.15 3.72 -17.04
C LEU A 216 7.58 4.69 -15.94
N PHE A 217 8.47 4.29 -15.04
CA PHE A 217 8.95 5.17 -13.96
C PHE A 217 9.73 6.39 -14.48
N ARG A 218 10.54 6.20 -15.54
CA ARG A 218 11.26 7.32 -16.18
C ARG A 218 10.31 8.34 -16.80
N SER A 219 9.19 7.89 -17.37
CA SER A 219 8.25 8.77 -18.06
C SER A 219 7.66 9.85 -17.13
N VAL A 220 7.55 9.55 -15.82
CA VAL A 220 7.02 10.45 -14.79
C VAL A 220 7.75 11.80 -14.76
N GLY A 221 9.08 11.81 -14.85
CA GLY A 221 9.85 13.07 -14.80
C GLY A 221 10.12 13.71 -16.16
N VAL A 222 9.92 12.99 -17.27
CA VAL A 222 10.18 13.49 -18.63
C VAL A 222 8.95 14.13 -19.26
N ALA A 223 7.80 13.46 -19.15
CA ALA A 223 6.53 13.91 -19.74
C ALA A 223 5.39 13.46 -18.81
N PRO A 224 5.27 14.07 -17.61
CA PRO A 224 4.22 13.72 -16.67
C PRO A 224 2.86 13.91 -17.35
N THR A 225 2.01 12.91 -17.18
CA THR A 225 0.58 12.96 -17.50
C THR A 225 -0.16 12.32 -16.34
N TYR A 226 -1.43 12.66 -16.16
CA TYR A 226 -2.26 12.05 -15.12
C TYR A 226 -2.17 10.51 -15.14
N ASN A 227 -2.41 9.90 -16.32
CA ASN A 227 -2.39 8.44 -16.46
C ASN A 227 -0.99 7.86 -16.29
N GLY A 228 0.05 8.51 -16.83
CA GLY A 228 1.43 8.04 -16.66
C GLY A 228 1.89 8.04 -15.20
N VAL A 229 1.53 9.06 -14.42
CA VAL A 229 1.84 9.11 -12.98
C VAL A 229 1.01 8.10 -12.21
N ARG A 230 -0.29 8.01 -12.46
CA ARG A 230 -1.17 7.01 -11.83
C ARG A 230 -0.66 5.58 -12.07
N ASP A 231 -0.42 5.22 -13.32
CA ASP A 231 0.05 3.88 -13.71
C ASP A 231 1.39 3.56 -13.04
N ALA A 232 2.30 4.54 -12.96
CA ALA A 232 3.59 4.37 -12.28
C ALA A 232 3.43 4.12 -10.77
N ILE A 233 2.54 4.87 -10.10
CA ILE A 233 2.28 4.70 -8.66
C ILE A 233 1.60 3.36 -8.38
N ASP A 234 0.56 3.01 -9.14
CA ASP A 234 -0.15 1.74 -9.00
C ASP A 234 0.78 0.56 -9.25
N ARG A 235 1.60 0.64 -10.31
CA ARG A 235 2.61 -0.37 -10.62
C ARG A 235 3.65 -0.49 -9.50
N ALA A 236 4.08 0.62 -8.92
CA ALA A 236 5.03 0.59 -7.80
C ALA A 236 4.42 -0.04 -6.54
N TYR A 237 3.14 0.19 -6.29
CA TYR A 237 2.41 -0.44 -5.20
C TYR A 237 2.22 -1.94 -5.42
N GLU A 238 1.82 -2.38 -6.62
CA GLU A 238 1.71 -3.80 -7.00
C GLU A 238 3.03 -4.57 -6.81
N LEU A 239 4.15 -3.91 -7.11
CA LEU A 239 5.49 -4.47 -6.92
C LEU A 239 5.98 -4.42 -5.46
N GLY A 240 5.17 -3.90 -4.52
CA GLY A 240 5.51 -3.78 -3.10
C GLY A 240 6.59 -2.74 -2.81
N MET A 241 6.85 -1.84 -3.75
CA MET A 241 7.95 -0.86 -3.66
C MET A 241 7.61 0.35 -2.83
N ILE A 242 6.32 0.73 -2.80
CA ILE A 242 5.77 1.83 -2.00
C ILE A 242 4.64 1.28 -1.09
N PRO A 243 4.33 1.92 0.04
CA PRO A 243 3.22 1.48 0.89
C PRO A 243 1.86 1.80 0.28
N SER A 244 0.79 1.22 0.85
CA SER A 244 -0.59 1.57 0.48
C SER A 244 -0.97 3.02 0.85
N SER A 245 -0.21 3.63 1.77
CA SER A 245 -0.28 5.06 2.10
C SER A 245 0.46 5.94 1.09
N GLY A 246 0.98 5.37 0.00
CA GLY A 246 1.66 6.09 -1.07
C GLY A 246 3.06 6.57 -0.72
N CYS A 247 3.71 7.17 -1.71
CA CYS A 247 5.00 7.83 -1.54
C CYS A 247 4.82 9.36 -1.55
N ARG A 248 5.78 10.09 -1.00
CA ARG A 248 5.79 11.54 -1.00
C ARG A 248 7.13 12.10 -1.46
N VAL A 249 7.07 13.32 -1.98
CA VAL A 249 8.23 14.10 -2.40
C VAL A 249 8.18 15.48 -1.77
N ALA A 250 9.34 16.01 -1.40
CA ALA A 250 9.45 17.33 -0.82
C ALA A 250 9.11 18.40 -1.86
N LEU A 251 8.27 19.37 -1.47
CA LEU A 251 7.98 20.51 -2.31
C LEU A 251 9.11 21.55 -2.14
N PRO A 252 9.84 21.90 -3.22
CA PRO A 252 11.07 22.66 -3.10
C PRO A 252 10.89 23.98 -2.35
N ARG A 253 11.85 24.28 -1.46
CA ARG A 253 11.91 25.56 -0.70
C ARG A 253 10.71 25.79 0.21
N THR A 254 9.98 24.73 0.54
CA THR A 254 8.92 24.74 1.56
C THR A 254 9.19 23.67 2.62
N ILE A 255 8.35 23.61 3.65
CA ILE A 255 8.30 22.49 4.61
C ILE A 255 7.30 21.40 4.19
N LEU A 256 6.66 21.59 3.05
CA LEU A 256 5.53 20.79 2.60
C LEU A 256 6.01 19.60 1.78
N ASN A 257 5.18 18.57 1.76
CA ASN A 257 5.36 17.40 0.93
C ASN A 257 4.12 17.15 0.08
N VAL A 258 4.35 16.62 -1.12
CA VAL A 258 3.30 16.16 -2.03
C VAL A 258 3.27 14.64 -1.96
N ARG A 259 2.17 14.07 -1.46
CA ARG A 259 1.97 12.62 -1.37
C ARG A 259 1.09 12.13 -2.53
N PHE A 260 1.59 11.12 -3.23
CA PHE A 260 0.91 10.40 -4.30
C PHE A 260 0.39 9.07 -3.78
N LEU A 261 -0.91 8.82 -3.91
CA LEU A 261 -1.57 7.63 -3.40
C LEU A 261 -1.88 6.62 -4.51
N PRO A 262 -1.78 5.31 -4.25
CA PRO A 262 -2.22 4.29 -5.19
C PRO A 262 -3.76 4.21 -5.24
N GLY A 263 -4.30 3.96 -6.43
CA GLY A 263 -5.73 3.82 -6.71
C GLY A 263 -6.33 2.50 -6.23
N ALA A 264 -5.50 1.50 -5.91
CA ALA A 264 -5.93 0.15 -5.49
C ALA A 264 -6.72 0.10 -4.17
N ASN A 265 -6.85 1.22 -3.44
CA ASN A 265 -7.57 1.26 -2.16
C ASN A 265 -9.11 1.29 -2.30
N GLY A 266 -9.66 1.19 -3.52
CA GLY A 266 -11.12 1.14 -3.74
C GLY A 266 -11.85 2.46 -3.43
N TYR A 267 -11.11 3.56 -3.30
CA TYR A 267 -11.66 4.91 -3.32
C TYR A 267 -11.69 5.36 -4.78
N GLU A 268 -12.88 5.32 -5.36
CA GLU A 268 -13.10 5.07 -6.80
C GLU A 268 -12.80 6.22 -7.76
N GLU A 269 -12.30 7.39 -7.36
CA GLU A 269 -12.39 8.53 -8.30
C GLU A 269 -11.13 9.35 -8.59
N PHE A 270 -10.02 9.33 -7.83
CA PHE A 270 -8.92 10.27 -8.11
C PHE A 270 -7.53 9.77 -7.66
N PRO A 271 -6.43 10.04 -8.40
CA PRO A 271 -5.10 10.12 -7.82
C PRO A 271 -5.12 11.29 -6.86
N LEU A 272 -5.31 10.93 -5.60
CA LEU A 272 -5.52 11.89 -4.56
C LEU A 272 -4.15 12.41 -4.12
N VAL A 273 -3.77 13.56 -4.67
CA VAL A 273 -2.54 14.24 -4.28
C VAL A 273 -2.80 15.00 -2.99
N ARG A 274 -2.10 14.60 -1.92
CA ARG A 274 -2.19 15.28 -0.63
C ARG A 274 -1.02 16.23 -0.45
N LEU A 275 -1.34 17.41 0.05
CA LEU A 275 -0.34 18.34 0.58
C LEU A 275 -0.21 18.08 2.08
N GLU A 276 0.98 17.73 2.52
CA GLU A 276 1.31 17.39 3.92
C GLU A 276 2.39 18.33 4.46
N ASP A 277 2.49 18.44 5.78
CA ASP A 277 3.72 18.96 6.41
C ASP A 277 4.80 17.86 6.42
N SER A 278 5.85 18.03 7.21
CA SER A 278 6.82 17.00 7.60
C SER A 278 6.18 15.75 8.23
N GLY A 279 5.03 15.90 8.89
CA GLY A 279 4.23 14.79 9.41
C GLY A 279 3.32 14.14 8.36
N PRO A 280 2.50 13.17 8.75
CA PRO A 280 1.51 12.53 7.88
C PRO A 280 0.16 13.25 7.86
N GLU A 281 0.06 14.38 8.55
CA GLU A 281 -1.17 15.15 8.62
C GLU A 281 -1.40 15.84 7.28
N MET A 282 -2.53 15.54 6.66
CA MET A 282 -2.98 16.19 5.44
C MET A 282 -3.42 17.61 5.76
N ILE A 283 -2.78 18.57 5.09
CA ILE A 283 -3.12 20.00 5.18
C ILE A 283 -4.19 20.35 4.14
N SER A 284 -4.00 19.90 2.90
CA SER A 284 -4.90 20.18 1.79
C SER A 284 -4.96 19.00 0.82
N LEU A 285 -6.07 18.92 0.11
CA LEU A 285 -6.20 18.11 -1.09
C LEU A 285 -5.91 18.94 -2.32
N VAL A 286 -5.24 18.36 -3.31
CA VAL A 286 -5.08 18.96 -4.64
C VAL A 286 -5.65 17.95 -5.64
N ASP A 287 -6.75 18.34 -6.27
CA ASP A 287 -7.38 17.50 -7.30
C ASP A 287 -6.51 17.55 -8.56
N TRP A 288 -6.26 16.38 -9.13
CA TRP A 288 -5.74 16.23 -10.48
C TRP A 288 -6.71 15.33 -11.22
N ALA A 289 -7.44 15.87 -12.20
CA ALA A 289 -8.49 15.13 -12.90
C ALA A 289 -7.96 14.33 -14.09
N GLU A 290 -8.67 13.28 -14.49
CA GLU A 290 -8.33 12.55 -15.71
C GLU A 290 -8.46 13.44 -16.94
N GLY A 291 -7.41 13.46 -17.76
CA GLY A 291 -7.30 14.32 -18.94
C GLY A 291 -6.81 15.74 -18.66
N GLU A 292 -6.65 16.13 -17.40
CA GLU A 292 -6.06 17.43 -17.03
C GLU A 292 -4.55 17.43 -17.32
N GLU A 293 -4.08 18.52 -17.95
CA GLU A 293 -2.66 18.69 -18.23
C GLU A 293 -1.86 18.89 -16.94
N SER A 294 -0.62 18.41 -16.90
CA SER A 294 0.22 18.58 -15.70
C SER A 294 0.47 20.04 -15.33
N VAL A 295 0.44 20.97 -16.29
CA VAL A 295 0.58 22.40 -16.01
C VAL A 295 -0.60 22.93 -15.19
N ASP A 296 -1.82 22.53 -15.52
CA ASP A 296 -3.03 22.95 -14.80
C ASP A 296 -3.02 22.40 -13.37
N PHE A 297 -2.65 21.12 -13.20
CA PHE A 297 -2.43 20.53 -11.88
C PHE A 297 -1.37 21.28 -11.06
N LEU A 298 -0.23 21.64 -11.65
CA LEU A 298 0.81 22.41 -10.96
C LEU A 298 0.32 23.81 -10.56
N MET A 299 -0.56 24.44 -11.36
CA MET A 299 -1.22 25.68 -11.00
C MET A 299 -2.20 25.50 -9.83
N ALA A 300 -2.95 24.40 -9.79
CA ALA A 300 -3.82 24.04 -8.67
C ALA A 300 -3.01 23.82 -7.38
N LEU A 301 -1.90 23.08 -7.47
CA LEU A 301 -0.95 22.87 -6.37
C LEU A 301 -0.38 24.20 -5.87
N ASN A 302 0.05 25.08 -6.77
CA ASN A 302 0.54 26.41 -6.42
C ASN A 302 -0.52 27.22 -5.65
N THR A 303 -1.76 27.22 -6.14
CA THR A 303 -2.89 27.90 -5.51
C THR A 303 -3.15 27.35 -4.10
N ALA A 304 -3.08 26.02 -3.92
CA ALA A 304 -3.23 25.40 -2.60
C ALA A 304 -2.12 25.84 -1.63
N VAL A 305 -0.86 25.91 -2.08
CA VAL A 305 0.29 26.36 -1.28
C VAL A 305 0.20 27.84 -0.90
N GLN A 306 -0.31 28.68 -1.80
CA GLN A 306 -0.60 30.09 -1.52
C GLN A 306 -1.73 30.25 -0.49
N ALA A 307 -2.81 29.47 -0.63
CA ALA A 307 -3.96 29.53 0.26
C ALA A 307 -3.60 29.21 1.73
N ILE A 308 -2.62 28.34 1.97
CA ILE A 308 -2.13 28.01 3.31
C ILE A 308 -1.03 28.97 3.82
N GLY A 309 -0.67 30.00 3.04
CA GLY A 309 0.33 31.00 3.43
C GLY A 309 1.76 30.47 3.51
N ARG A 310 2.10 29.43 2.75
CA ARG A 310 3.42 28.78 2.75
C ARG A 310 4.18 28.92 1.43
N HIS A 311 3.69 29.75 0.51
CA HIS A 311 4.31 30.00 -0.77
C HIS A 311 5.63 30.78 -0.62
N PRO A 312 6.76 30.30 -1.17
CA PRO A 312 8.08 30.92 -0.97
C PRO A 312 8.36 32.10 -1.92
N GLY A 313 7.44 32.41 -2.83
CA GLY A 313 7.58 33.45 -3.85
C GLY A 313 7.82 32.87 -5.25
N ASP A 314 7.32 33.55 -6.29
CA ASP A 314 7.24 33.02 -7.66
C ASP A 314 8.63 32.72 -8.25
N ASP A 315 9.65 33.52 -7.89
CA ASP A 315 11.02 33.35 -8.38
C ASP A 315 11.72 32.08 -7.87
N VAL A 316 11.22 31.50 -6.77
CA VAL A 316 11.88 30.42 -6.03
C VAL A 316 11.04 29.14 -6.02
N PHE A 317 9.72 29.28 -6.22
CA PHE A 317 8.79 28.17 -6.24
C PHE A 317 8.80 27.47 -7.59
N ASP A 318 9.44 26.29 -7.64
CA ASP A 318 9.45 25.43 -8.81
C ASP A 318 8.71 24.11 -8.49
N PRO A 319 7.39 24.05 -8.72
CA PRO A 319 6.62 22.85 -8.42
C PRO A 319 6.89 21.73 -9.44
N THR A 320 7.52 22.00 -10.60
CA THR A 320 7.79 20.95 -11.62
C THR A 320 8.73 19.86 -11.10
N ARG A 321 9.59 20.22 -10.14
CA ARG A 321 10.59 19.33 -9.55
C ARG A 321 9.99 18.14 -8.82
N ILE A 322 8.72 18.20 -8.39
CA ILE A 322 8.05 17.07 -7.74
C ILE A 322 8.02 15.83 -8.65
N PHE A 323 7.93 16.01 -9.97
CA PHE A 323 7.92 14.89 -10.93
C PHE A 323 9.30 14.28 -11.12
N VAL A 324 10.35 15.12 -11.12
CA VAL A 324 11.75 14.65 -11.18
C VAL A 324 12.13 13.90 -9.90
N ASP A 325 11.73 14.42 -8.74
CA ASP A 325 11.98 13.79 -7.45
C ASP A 325 11.15 12.50 -7.31
N LEU A 326 9.91 12.47 -7.84
CA LEU A 326 9.09 11.26 -7.87
C LEU A 326 9.68 10.18 -8.78
N GLN A 327 10.12 10.54 -9.98
CA GLN A 327 10.86 9.63 -10.87
C GLN A 327 12.06 9.04 -10.12
N SER A 328 12.87 9.88 -9.49
CA SER A 328 14.08 9.44 -8.77
C SER A 328 13.74 8.45 -7.66
N LEU A 329 12.69 8.73 -6.88
CA LEU A 329 12.19 7.82 -5.84
C LEU A 329 11.77 6.47 -6.42
N LEU A 330 10.98 6.46 -7.50
CA LEU A 330 10.49 5.24 -8.13
C LEU A 330 11.61 4.41 -8.76
N GLU A 331 12.58 5.05 -9.43
CA GLU A 331 13.76 4.38 -9.99
C GLU A 331 14.63 3.75 -8.90
N ILE A 332 14.83 4.43 -7.76
CA ILE A 332 15.55 3.88 -6.61
C ILE A 332 14.79 2.71 -6.00
N ALA A 333 13.48 2.85 -5.79
CA ALA A 333 12.64 1.79 -5.23
C ALA A 333 12.67 0.54 -6.13
N TYR A 334 12.67 0.76 -7.44
CA TYR A 334 12.77 -0.30 -8.43
C TYR A 334 14.15 -0.97 -8.47
N ALA A 335 15.23 -0.19 -8.42
CA ALA A 335 16.58 -0.73 -8.34
C ALA A 335 16.78 -1.60 -7.09
N LEU A 336 16.24 -1.15 -5.95
CA LEU A 336 16.28 -1.90 -4.69
C LEU A 336 15.42 -3.17 -4.71
N SER A 337 14.31 -3.18 -5.45
CA SER A 337 13.42 -4.36 -5.53
C SER A 337 13.96 -5.47 -6.44
N ILE A 338 14.75 -5.13 -7.47
CA ILE A 338 15.32 -6.10 -8.41
C ILE A 338 16.77 -6.53 -8.09
N GLY A 339 17.48 -5.75 -7.27
CA GLY A 339 18.92 -5.88 -7.07
C GLY A 339 19.31 -7.14 -6.28
N SER A 340 20.12 -8.01 -6.89
CA SER A 340 20.69 -9.19 -6.23
C SER A 340 21.84 -8.89 -5.27
N GLU A 341 22.40 -7.68 -5.31
CA GLU A 341 23.53 -7.26 -4.46
C GLU A 341 23.09 -6.86 -3.04
N TRP A 342 21.80 -6.55 -2.88
CA TRP A 342 21.22 -6.12 -1.60
C TRP A 342 20.66 -7.29 -0.78
N GLN A 343 21.26 -8.49 -0.88
CA GLN A 343 20.78 -9.71 -0.21
C GLN A 343 20.61 -9.58 1.31
N VAL A 344 21.39 -8.71 1.95
CA VAL A 344 21.28 -8.42 3.39
C VAL A 344 19.95 -7.72 3.72
N TRP A 345 19.34 -7.05 2.74
CA TRP A 345 18.17 -6.22 2.87
C TRP A 345 17.04 -6.64 1.92
N ASN A 346 16.78 -7.94 1.79
CA ASN A 346 15.59 -8.51 1.13
C ASN A 346 14.22 -7.99 1.68
N ARG A 347 14.22 -6.91 2.46
CA ARG A 347 13.11 -6.26 3.15
C ARG A 347 13.08 -4.74 3.00
N VAL A 348 13.93 -4.12 2.16
CA VAL A 348 13.70 -2.70 1.80
C VAL A 348 12.51 -2.65 0.85
N THR A 349 11.34 -2.80 1.41
CA THR A 349 10.07 -2.64 0.73
C THR A 349 9.41 -1.38 1.26
N ARG A 350 8.55 -0.78 0.45
CA ARG A 350 7.69 0.32 0.86
C ARG A 350 8.44 1.60 1.21
N ILE A 351 9.20 2.11 0.24
CA ILE A 351 9.79 3.45 0.29
C ILE A 351 8.67 4.48 0.34
N VAL A 352 8.76 5.36 1.34
CA VAL A 352 7.84 6.47 1.55
C VAL A 352 8.40 7.74 0.91
N GLU A 353 9.69 8.02 1.11
CA GLU A 353 10.32 9.28 0.70
C GLU A 353 11.81 9.08 0.39
N PHE A 354 12.34 9.86 -0.56
CA PHE A 354 13.77 9.90 -0.87
C PHE A 354 14.33 11.29 -0.56
N HIS A 355 15.42 11.33 0.22
CA HIS A 355 16.18 12.53 0.48
C HIS A 355 17.51 12.43 -0.25
N PRO A 356 17.67 13.06 -1.42
CA PRO A 356 18.91 12.98 -2.17
C PRO A 356 20.10 13.56 -1.39
N PRO A 357 21.32 13.02 -1.60
CA PRO A 357 21.62 11.98 -2.58
C PRO A 357 21.54 10.54 -2.05
N GLN A 358 21.45 10.31 -0.73
CA GLN A 358 21.86 9.03 -0.14
C GLN A 358 20.78 8.30 0.65
N TRP A 359 19.76 8.97 1.19
CA TRP A 359 18.89 8.33 2.20
C TRP A 359 17.44 8.22 1.76
N VAL A 360 16.87 7.02 1.88
CA VAL A 360 15.44 6.77 1.73
C VAL A 360 14.79 6.49 3.08
N VAL A 361 13.55 6.91 3.23
CA VAL A 361 12.69 6.58 4.38
C VAL A 361 11.69 5.52 3.92
N THR A 362 11.58 4.43 4.67
CA THR A 362 10.55 3.39 4.51
C THR A 362 9.59 3.39 5.70
N GLU A 363 8.60 2.51 5.73
CA GLU A 363 7.68 2.39 6.88
C GLU A 363 8.41 2.08 8.22
N ASP A 364 9.53 1.35 8.14
CA ASP A 364 10.22 0.78 9.29
C ASP A 364 11.69 1.22 9.42
N PHE A 365 12.27 1.84 8.38
CA PHE A 365 13.71 2.11 8.32
C PHE A 365 14.05 3.46 7.67
N ILE A 366 15.25 3.95 7.97
CA ILE A 366 15.99 4.89 7.12
C ILE A 366 17.15 4.11 6.49
N VAL A 367 17.26 4.09 5.17
CA VAL A 367 18.19 3.21 4.43
C VAL A 367 19.09 4.04 3.51
N SER A 368 20.38 3.72 3.49
CA SER A 368 21.35 4.26 2.54
C SER A 368 21.18 3.59 1.17
N VAL A 369 21.07 4.39 0.11
CA VAL A 369 21.02 3.90 -1.29
C VAL A 369 22.41 3.72 -1.90
N ASP A 370 23.49 4.05 -1.17
CA ASP A 370 24.87 3.83 -1.62
C ASP A 370 25.23 2.34 -1.49
N PRO A 371 25.45 1.61 -2.61
CA PRO A 371 25.79 0.18 -2.58
C PRO A 371 27.12 -0.11 -1.91
N SER A 372 28.01 0.88 -1.83
CA SER A 372 29.31 0.74 -1.16
C SER A 372 29.17 0.73 0.36
N ASN A 373 28.11 1.35 0.88
CA ASN A 373 27.88 1.55 2.31
C ASN A 373 26.43 1.21 2.67
N PRO A 374 26.04 -0.07 2.58
CA PRO A 374 24.68 -0.50 2.88
C PRO A 374 24.43 -0.36 4.39
N HIS A 375 23.53 0.55 4.76
CA HIS A 375 23.17 0.81 6.15
C HIS A 375 21.67 1.04 6.29
N ALA A 376 21.10 0.53 7.38
CA ALA A 376 19.72 0.84 7.76
C ALA A 376 19.61 1.15 9.24
N LEU A 377 18.87 2.21 9.55
CA LEU A 377 18.47 2.56 10.90
C LEU A 377 17.01 2.14 11.10
N HIS A 378 16.74 1.26 12.06
CA HIS A 378 15.38 0.81 12.35
C HIS A 378 14.60 1.88 13.11
N ARG A 379 13.27 1.91 12.96
CA ARG A 379 12.37 2.89 13.59
C ARG A 379 12.53 3.00 15.10
N SER A 380 12.81 1.89 15.79
CA SER A 380 13.08 1.88 17.24
C SER A 380 14.30 2.74 17.65
N ASP A 381 15.21 2.98 16.71
CA ASP A 381 16.45 3.72 16.94
C ASP A 381 16.33 5.21 16.62
N PHE A 382 15.20 5.67 16.06
CA PHE A 382 15.06 7.08 15.69
C PHE A 382 15.13 8.04 16.88
N GLN A 383 14.86 7.55 18.10
CA GLN A 383 14.97 8.31 19.36
C GLN A 383 16.30 8.09 20.08
N ASN A 384 17.21 7.29 19.52
CA ASN A 384 18.51 7.01 20.12
C ASN A 384 19.54 8.05 19.67
N ASP A 385 19.62 9.18 20.36
CA ASP A 385 20.52 10.31 20.04
C ASP A 385 21.99 9.90 19.90
N GLU A 386 22.44 8.90 20.67
CA GLU A 386 23.81 8.39 20.56
C GLU A 386 24.05 7.70 19.22
N LYS A 387 23.11 6.85 18.79
CA LYS A 387 23.19 6.18 17.49
C LYS A 387 23.10 7.18 16.32
N ILE A 388 22.26 8.21 16.46
CA ILE A 388 22.16 9.29 15.46
C ILE A 388 23.49 10.08 15.36
N ARG A 389 24.12 10.40 16.49
CA ARG A 389 25.43 11.06 16.51
C ARG A 389 26.50 10.19 15.85
N GLN A 390 26.55 8.91 16.21
CA GLN A 390 27.47 7.95 15.59
C GLN A 390 27.29 7.88 14.07
N MET A 391 26.06 7.93 13.57
CA MET A 391 25.78 7.98 12.13
C MET A 391 26.31 9.25 11.47
N LEU A 392 26.10 10.42 12.08
CA LEU A 392 26.57 11.70 11.56
C LEU A 392 28.11 11.86 11.58
N ASP A 393 28.78 11.09 12.43
CA ASP A 393 30.24 11.06 12.54
C ASP A 393 30.91 10.17 11.47
N LEU A 394 30.16 9.31 10.76
CA LEU A 394 30.68 8.50 9.67
C LEU A 394 31.01 9.36 8.45
N GLU A 395 32.23 9.23 7.91
CA GLU A 395 32.73 10.05 6.80
C GLU A 395 31.94 9.87 5.49
N TRP A 396 31.38 8.69 5.25
CA TRP A 396 30.62 8.37 4.03
C TRP A 396 29.17 8.88 4.07
N VAL A 397 28.69 9.35 5.22
CA VAL A 397 27.31 9.79 5.39
C VAL A 397 27.13 11.22 4.91
N ASP A 398 26.23 11.42 3.94
CA ASP A 398 25.75 12.74 3.59
C ASP A 398 24.89 13.30 4.74
N ARG A 399 25.50 14.13 5.57
CA ARG A 399 24.90 14.65 6.81
C ARG A 399 23.57 15.35 6.58
N GLN A 400 23.43 16.09 5.46
CA GLN A 400 22.23 16.85 5.16
C GLN A 400 21.07 15.95 4.70
N SER A 401 21.35 14.98 3.85
CA SER A 401 20.39 13.95 3.42
C SER A 401 19.95 13.09 4.60
N PHE A 402 20.88 12.62 5.43
CA PHE A 402 20.57 11.83 6.62
C PHE A 402 19.71 12.59 7.63
N ALA A 403 20.07 13.84 7.95
CA ALA A 403 19.31 14.66 8.89
C ALA A 403 17.86 14.87 8.41
N ARG A 404 17.66 15.18 7.11
CA ARG A 404 16.32 15.33 6.52
C ARG A 404 15.53 14.02 6.55
N ALA A 405 16.16 12.89 6.23
CA ALA A 405 15.53 11.58 6.31
C ALA A 405 15.14 11.22 7.76
N HIS A 406 15.98 11.56 8.73
CA HIS A 406 15.70 11.35 10.14
C HIS A 406 14.54 12.20 10.65
N ASP A 407 14.52 13.49 10.31
CA ASP A 407 13.43 14.41 10.66
C ASP A 407 12.10 13.97 10.01
N SER A 408 12.13 13.61 8.73
CA SER A 408 10.97 13.08 8.00
C SER A 408 10.45 11.81 8.66
N ALA A 409 11.33 10.84 8.93
CA ALA A 409 10.95 9.57 9.53
C ALA A 409 10.37 9.76 10.95
N LYS A 410 10.92 10.67 11.76
CA LYS A 410 10.36 11.05 13.07
C LYS A 410 8.94 11.60 12.94
N GLY A 411 8.67 12.45 11.95
CA GLY A 411 7.33 12.96 11.65
C GLY A 411 6.34 11.84 11.34
N LEU A 412 6.80 10.79 10.66
CA LEU A 412 5.98 9.63 10.27
C LEU A 412 5.74 8.62 11.43
N VAL A 413 6.57 8.62 12.48
CA VAL A 413 6.50 7.65 13.61
C VAL A 413 5.20 7.72 14.44
N GLY A 414 4.38 8.76 14.26
CA GLY A 414 3.06 8.87 14.91
C GLY A 414 1.96 7.97 14.30
N LEU A 415 2.20 7.37 13.14
CA LEU A 415 1.19 6.56 12.48
C LEU A 415 1.15 5.15 13.07
N PRO A 416 -0.05 4.60 13.36
CA PRO A 416 -0.18 3.18 13.60
C PRO A 416 0.41 2.42 12.39
N PRO A 417 1.12 1.31 12.60
CA PRO A 417 1.54 0.47 11.48
C PRO A 417 0.28 0.04 10.70
N PHE A 418 0.20 0.43 9.42
CA PHE A 418 -0.96 0.19 8.54
C PHE A 418 -1.01 -1.26 8.00
#